data_AF-A0AA97ASW8-F1
#
_entry.id   AF-A0AA97ASW8-F1
#
_cell.length_a   1.000
_cell.length_b   1.000
_cell.length_c   1.000
_cell.angle_alpha   90.00
_cell.angle_beta   90.00
_cell.angle_gamma   90.00
#
_symmetry.space_group_name_H-M   'P 1'
#
loop_
_entity.id
_entity.type
_entity.pdbx_description
1 polymer ?
#
loop_
_entity_poly.entity_id
_entity_poly.type
_entity_poly.pdbx_seq_one_letter_code
_entity_poly.pdbx_strand_id
1 'polypeptide(L)'
;MIQEYEFSGSQNELIGDLGKKMNFVGTLMIVGAILAFIGGVLALVAAASQGRFDFGAIIQGVFLLLTGIWTRNAAQAFNRVVSTTGSDIENIMGALGELRKLYTLQYWLIVIMLVALAITLILSLLATLFAR
;
A
#
# COMPACT_ATOMS: atom_id res chain seq x y z
N MET A 1 28.66 28.24 7.25
CA MET A 1 27.89 27.01 7.45
C MET A 1 26.84 26.98 6.35
N ILE A 2 26.80 25.91 5.54
CA ILE A 2 25.75 25.78 4.53
C ILE A 2 24.46 25.59 5.33
N GLN A 3 23.55 26.55 5.23
CA GLN A 3 22.21 26.41 5.79
C GLN A 3 21.61 25.20 5.06
N GLU A 4 21.44 24.08 5.76
CA GLU A 4 20.63 22.98 5.23
C GLU A 4 19.29 23.56 4.79
N TYR A 5 18.79 23.05 3.67
CA TYR A 5 17.64 23.61 3.00
C TYR A 5 16.38 23.33 3.83
N GLU A 6 16.06 24.25 4.74
CA GLU A 6 14.90 24.16 5.63
C GLU A 6 13.63 24.67 4.94
N PHE A 7 12.51 24.06 5.28
CA PHE A 7 11.19 24.49 4.83
C PHE A 7 10.68 25.71 5.62
N SER A 8 9.87 26.53 4.96
CA SER A 8 9.16 27.64 5.60
C SER A 8 8.06 27.13 6.54
N GLY A 9 7.56 28.01 7.42
CA GLY A 9 6.45 27.67 8.32
C GLY A 9 5.21 27.14 7.61
N SER A 10 4.83 27.73 6.47
CA SER A 10 3.68 27.27 5.67
C SER A 10 3.92 25.93 4.98
N GLN A 11 5.16 25.66 4.56
CA GLN A 11 5.56 24.35 4.01
C GLN A 11 5.53 23.27 5.09
N ASN A 12 6.01 23.57 6.30
CA ASN A 12 5.95 22.66 7.44
C ASN A 12 4.52 22.35 7.87
N GLU A 13 3.61 23.33 7.84
CA GLU A 13 2.20 23.10 8.12
C GLU A 13 1.57 22.12 7.10
N LEU A 14 1.86 22.32 5.80
CA LEU A 14 1.40 21.44 4.73
C LEU A 14 1.95 20.00 4.88
N ILE A 15 3.26 19.87 5.11
CA ILE A 15 3.94 18.57 5.25
C ILE A 15 3.42 17.85 6.51
N GLY A 16 3.23 18.58 7.61
CA GLY A 16 2.70 18.04 8.85
C GLY A 16 1.24 17.60 8.73
N ASP A 17 0.39 18.36 8.04
CA ASP A 17 -0.99 17.95 7.75
C ASP A 17 -1.04 16.66 6.91
N LEU A 18 -0.20 16.57 5.86
CA LEU A 18 -0.07 15.36 5.06
C LEU A 18 0.40 14.18 5.92
N GLY A 19 1.44 14.36 6.73
CA GLY A 19 1.95 13.34 7.65
C GLY A 19 0.89 12.84 8.64
N LYS A 20 0.06 13.72 9.21
CA LYS A 20 -1.05 13.33 10.10
C LYS A 20 -2.08 12.46 9.38
N LYS A 21 -2.52 12.88 8.18
CA LYS A 21 -3.50 12.14 7.36
C LYS A 21 -2.97 10.78 6.93
N MET A 22 -1.71 10.72 6.47
CA MET A 22 -1.07 9.47 6.09
C MET A 22 -0.93 8.51 7.27
N ASN A 23 -0.61 9.01 8.48
CA ASN A 23 -0.51 8.16 9.67
C ASN A 23 -1.88 7.54 10.02
N PHE A 24 -2.94 8.35 9.96
CA PHE A 24 -4.31 7.87 10.18
C PHE A 24 -4.70 6.80 9.15
N VAL A 25 -4.52 7.08 7.85
CA VAL A 25 -4.84 6.15 6.75
C VAL A 25 -4.01 4.86 6.87
N GLY A 26 -2.70 4.96 7.05
CA GLY A 26 -1.81 3.79 7.19
C GLY A 26 -2.21 2.92 8.39
N THR A 27 -2.62 3.53 9.50
CA THR A 27 -3.14 2.80 10.67
C THR A 27 -4.44 2.07 10.35
N LEU A 28 -5.40 2.73 9.69
CA LEU A 28 -6.65 2.07 9.26
C LEU A 28 -6.39 0.93 8.29
N MET A 29 -5.43 1.06 7.37
CA MET A 29 -5.05 -0.02 6.46
C MET A 29 -4.48 -1.22 7.23
N ILE A 30 -3.59 -1.00 8.20
CA ILE A 30 -3.04 -2.08 9.03
C ILE A 30 -4.16 -2.80 9.82
N VAL A 31 -5.09 -2.04 10.41
CA VAL A 31 -6.25 -2.62 11.11
C VAL A 31 -7.13 -3.42 10.15
N GLY A 32 -7.46 -2.84 9.00
CA GLY A 32 -8.23 -3.52 7.96
C GLY A 32 -7.53 -4.79 7.45
N ALA A 33 -6.21 -4.80 7.39
CA ALA A 33 -5.43 -5.96 6.96
C ALA A 33 -5.53 -7.11 7.96
N ILE A 34 -5.48 -6.81 9.26
CA ILE A 34 -5.68 -7.80 10.32
C ILE A 34 -7.09 -8.38 10.24
N LEU A 35 -8.10 -7.53 10.06
CA LEU A 35 -9.50 -7.97 9.92
C LEU A 35 -9.70 -8.84 8.67
N ALA A 36 -9.12 -8.44 7.53
CA ALA A 36 -9.18 -9.19 6.28
C ALA A 36 -8.48 -10.56 6.41
N PHE A 37 -7.33 -10.61 7.10
CA PHE A 37 -6.62 -11.85 7.36
C PHE A 37 -7.46 -12.80 8.24
N ILE A 38 -8.02 -12.31 9.35
CA ILE A 38 -8.90 -13.10 10.22
C ILE A 38 -10.11 -13.61 9.44
N GLY A 39 -10.78 -12.73 8.69
CA GLY A 39 -11.92 -13.10 7.85
C GLY A 39 -11.57 -14.14 6.79
N GLY A 40 -10.41 -13.99 6.15
CA GLY A 40 -9.90 -14.94 5.15
C GLY A 40 -9.60 -16.31 5.73
N VAL A 41 -8.98 -16.38 6.92
CA VAL A 41 -8.74 -17.66 7.62
C VAL A 41 -10.05 -18.34 8.00
N LEU A 42 -11.01 -17.60 8.55
CA LEU A 42 -12.33 -18.15 8.90
C LEU A 42 -13.06 -18.68 7.66
N ALA A 43 -13.03 -17.92 6.56
CA ALA A 43 -13.63 -18.33 5.29
C ALA A 43 -12.94 -19.58 4.73
N LEU A 44 -11.61 -19.67 4.81
CA LEU A 44 -10.84 -20.82 4.35
C LEU A 44 -11.20 -22.08 5.15
N VAL A 45 -11.30 -21.99 6.48
CA VAL A 45 -11.70 -23.12 7.34
C VAL A 45 -13.12 -23.58 7.00
N ALA A 46 -14.05 -22.65 6.81
CA ALA A 46 -15.42 -22.98 6.43
C ALA A 46 -15.50 -23.64 5.05
N ALA A 47 -14.74 -23.13 4.06
CA ALA A 47 -14.74 -23.61 2.68
C ALA A 47 -13.96 -24.93 2.50
N ALA A 48 -12.96 -25.21 3.35
CA ALA A 48 -12.19 -26.45 3.31
C ALA A 48 -13.07 -27.69 3.46
N SER A 49 -14.14 -27.60 4.27
CA SER A 49 -15.13 -28.67 4.41
C SER A 49 -15.87 -29.02 3.10
N GLN A 50 -15.86 -28.11 2.12
CA GLN A 50 -16.51 -28.26 0.82
C GLN A 50 -15.49 -28.49 -0.31
N GLY A 51 -14.20 -28.71 0.02
CA GLY A 51 -13.12 -28.87 -0.96
C GLY A 51 -12.80 -27.60 -1.77
N ARG A 52 -13.26 -26.42 -1.30
CA ARG A 52 -13.01 -25.14 -1.95
C ARG A 52 -11.90 -24.40 -1.20
N PHE A 53 -10.91 -23.91 -1.93
CA PHE A 53 -9.83 -23.10 -1.39
C PHE A 53 -9.82 -21.75 -2.09
N ASP A 54 -10.03 -20.67 -1.32
CA ASP A 54 -9.95 -19.29 -1.80
C ASP A 54 -8.96 -18.52 -0.92
N PHE A 55 -7.89 -18.04 -1.55
CA PHE A 55 -6.82 -17.28 -0.89
C PHE A 55 -6.93 -15.78 -1.13
N GLY A 56 -7.97 -15.31 -1.83
CA GLY A 56 -8.13 -13.92 -2.24
C GLY A 56 -8.11 -12.95 -1.05
N ALA A 57 -8.84 -13.27 0.02
CA ALA A 57 -8.89 -12.44 1.23
C ALA A 57 -7.53 -12.37 1.95
N ILE A 58 -6.76 -13.47 1.96
CA ILE A 58 -5.42 -13.51 2.58
C ILE A 58 -4.46 -12.64 1.76
N ILE A 59 -4.47 -12.78 0.43
CA ILE A 59 -3.64 -11.97 -0.48
C ILE A 59 -3.98 -10.49 -0.34
N GLN A 60 -5.27 -10.14 -0.29
CA GLN A 60 -5.73 -8.77 -0.08
C GLN A 60 -5.27 -8.22 1.28
N GLY A 61 -5.34 -9.02 2.34
CA GLY A 61 -4.84 -8.66 3.67
C GLY A 61 -3.36 -8.34 3.66
N VAL A 62 -2.53 -9.18 3.03
CA VAL A 62 -1.07 -8.94 2.91
C VAL A 62 -0.78 -7.63 2.16
N PHE A 63 -1.49 -7.39 1.05
CA PHE A 63 -1.34 -6.15 0.29
C PHE A 63 -1.68 -4.91 1.12
N LEU A 64 -2.81 -4.95 1.82
CA LEU A 64 -3.27 -3.85 2.66
C LEU A 64 -2.30 -3.59 3.83
N LEU A 65 -1.72 -4.66 4.40
CA LEU A 65 -0.73 -4.57 5.47
C LEU A 65 0.54 -3.87 5.01
N LEU A 66 1.14 -4.32 3.90
CA LEU A 66 2.38 -3.74 3.37
C LEU A 66 2.19 -2.27 2.98
N THR A 67 1.07 -1.97 2.32
CA THR A 67 0.72 -0.60 1.92
C THR A 67 0.53 0.29 3.15
N GLY A 68 -0.16 -0.21 4.19
CA GLY A 68 -0.35 0.52 5.44
C GLY A 68 0.96 0.79 6.19
N ILE A 69 1.87 -0.19 6.25
CA ILE A 69 3.19 -0.06 6.89
C ILE A 69 4.00 1.05 6.20
N TRP A 70 4.19 0.99 4.88
CA TRP A 70 4.99 2.00 4.18
C TRP A 70 4.34 3.38 4.20
N THR A 71 3.00 3.46 4.13
CA THR A 71 2.27 4.72 4.30
C THR A 71 2.54 5.34 5.67
N ARG A 72 2.48 4.53 6.74
CA ARG A 72 2.73 5.00 8.10
C ARG A 72 4.19 5.38 8.32
N ASN A 73 5.14 4.66 7.74
CA ASN A 73 6.56 5.01 7.82
C ASN A 73 6.86 6.34 7.10
N ALA A 74 6.30 6.53 5.90
CA ALA A 74 6.39 7.80 5.18
C ALA A 74 5.77 8.95 6.00
N ALA A 75 4.64 8.69 6.64
CA ALA A 75 3.97 9.65 7.53
C ALA A 75 4.86 10.08 8.70
N GLN A 76 5.54 9.14 9.34
CA GLN A 76 6.48 9.43 10.43
C GLN A 76 7.71 10.22 9.96
N ALA A 77 8.17 9.99 8.72
CA ALA A 77 9.25 10.78 8.13
C ALA A 77 8.80 12.21 7.83
N PHE A 78 7.59 12.42 7.27
CA PHE A 78 7.03 13.76 7.09
C PHE A 78 6.80 14.50 8.42
N ASN A 79 6.32 13.82 9.46
CA ASN A 79 6.17 14.45 10.77
C ASN A 79 7.52 14.86 11.37
N ARG A 80 8.61 14.15 11.05
CA ARG A 80 9.97 14.50 11.50
C ARG A 80 10.52 15.75 10.83
N VAL A 81 10.18 16.02 9.56
CA VAL A 81 10.47 17.31 8.90
C VAL A 81 9.98 18.46 9.76
N VAL A 82 8.77 18.37 10.30
CA VAL A 82 8.16 19.45 11.08
C VAL A 82 8.69 19.52 12.52
N SER A 83 9.16 18.39 13.08
CA SER A 83 9.56 18.30 14.49
C SER A 83 11.08 18.39 14.72
N THR A 84 11.88 18.51 13.67
CA THR A 84 13.35 18.60 13.74
C THR A 84 13.85 19.83 12.99
N THR A 85 15.12 20.19 13.15
CA THR A 85 15.74 21.35 12.49
C THR A 85 17.11 20.92 11.99
N GLY A 86 17.47 21.32 10.78
CA GLY A 86 18.73 20.93 10.13
C GLY A 86 18.73 19.50 9.60
N SER A 87 17.56 18.96 9.20
CA SER A 87 17.50 17.59 8.64
C SER A 87 16.34 17.36 7.66
N ASP A 88 15.78 18.44 7.12
CA ASP A 88 14.58 18.39 6.27
C ASP A 88 14.76 17.51 5.04
N ILE A 89 15.90 17.64 4.34
CA ILE A 89 16.20 16.82 3.15
C ILE A 89 16.32 15.34 3.50
N GLU A 90 16.98 14.99 4.60
CA GLU A 90 17.12 13.59 5.03
C GLU A 90 15.75 12.99 5.34
N ASN A 91 14.92 13.71 6.09
CA ASN A 91 13.56 13.28 6.43
C ASN A 91 12.68 13.12 5.18
N ILE A 92 12.76 14.05 4.21
CA ILE A 92 12.04 13.95 2.95
C ILE A 92 12.52 12.75 2.12
N MET A 93 13.82 12.50 2.04
CA MET A 93 14.36 11.34 1.34
C MET A 93 13.92 10.03 2.00
N GLY A 94 13.81 10.00 3.32
CA GLY A 94 13.20 8.91 4.06
C GLY A 94 11.74 8.68 3.66
N ALA A 95 10.93 9.74 3.61
CA ALA A 95 9.53 9.65 3.21
C ALA A 95 9.37 9.17 1.75
N LEU A 96 10.15 9.75 0.83
CA LEU A 96 10.17 9.35 -0.58
C LEU A 96 10.64 7.90 -0.78
N GLY A 97 11.58 7.43 0.04
CA GLY A 97 12.02 6.04 0.04
C GLY A 97 10.89 5.06 0.35
N GLU A 98 10.06 5.38 1.34
CA GLU A 98 8.88 4.56 1.69
C GLU A 98 7.78 4.65 0.62
N LEU A 99 7.51 5.85 0.10
CA LEU A 99 6.59 6.02 -1.03
C LEU A 99 7.03 5.26 -2.27
N ARG A 100 8.34 5.24 -2.57
CA ARG A 100 8.90 4.46 -3.68
C ARG A 100 8.61 2.97 -3.51
N LYS A 101 8.76 2.40 -2.31
CA LYS A 101 8.43 0.98 -2.05
C LYS A 101 6.96 0.70 -2.35
N LEU A 102 6.08 1.57 -1.83
CA LEU A 102 4.63 1.48 -2.04
C LEU A 102 4.27 1.52 -3.52
N TYR A 103 4.73 2.54 -4.25
CA TYR A 103 4.40 2.68 -5.67
C TYR A 103 5.05 1.58 -6.53
N THR A 104 6.23 1.07 -6.15
CA THR A 104 6.85 -0.06 -6.84
C THR A 104 6.00 -1.33 -6.69
N LEU A 105 5.49 -1.62 -5.49
CA LEU A 105 4.59 -2.77 -5.29
C LEU A 105 3.30 -2.60 -6.10
N GLN A 106 2.66 -1.43 -6.00
CA GLN A 106 1.42 -1.16 -6.74
C GLN A 106 1.61 -1.26 -8.25
N TYR A 107 2.71 -0.72 -8.77
CA TYR A 107 3.07 -0.82 -10.18
C TYR A 107 3.09 -2.28 -10.64
N TRP A 108 3.85 -3.14 -9.96
CA TRP A 108 3.97 -4.54 -10.35
C TRP A 108 2.65 -5.31 -10.20
N LEU A 109 1.89 -5.08 -9.14
CA LEU A 109 0.59 -5.73 -8.95
C LEU A 109 -0.41 -5.34 -10.05
N ILE A 110 -0.48 -4.06 -10.42
CA ILE A 110 -1.35 -3.59 -11.49
C ILE A 110 -0.92 -4.19 -12.82
N VAL A 111 0.39 -4.20 -13.13
CA VAL A 111 0.91 -4.82 -14.36
C VAL A 111 0.53 -6.30 -14.43
N ILE A 112 0.78 -7.06 -13.36
CA ILE A 112 0.43 -8.49 -13.31
C ILE A 112 -1.08 -8.70 -13.47
N MET A 113 -1.89 -7.90 -12.77
CA MET A 113 -3.35 -7.97 -12.85
C MET A 113 -3.85 -7.70 -14.28
N LEU A 114 -3.33 -6.67 -14.95
CA LEU A 114 -3.71 -6.34 -16.32
C LEU A 114 -3.30 -7.43 -17.32
N VAL A 115 -2.11 -8.00 -17.16
CA VAL A 115 -1.66 -9.14 -17.98
C VAL A 115 -2.55 -10.37 -17.77
N ALA A 116 -2.83 -10.73 -16.51
CA ALA A 116 -3.70 -11.86 -16.19
C ALA A 116 -5.13 -11.66 -16.73
N LEU A 117 -5.66 -10.44 -16.63
CA LEU A 117 -6.97 -10.07 -17.19
C LEU A 117 -6.98 -10.23 -18.71
N ALA A 118 -5.96 -9.71 -19.41
CA ALA A 118 -5.86 -9.82 -20.86
C ALA A 118 -5.80 -11.29 -21.32
N ILE A 119 -4.98 -12.12 -20.65
CA ILE A 119 -4.90 -13.56 -20.93
C ILE A 119 -6.27 -14.22 -20.74
N THR A 120 -6.93 -13.96 -19.61
CA THR A 120 -8.24 -14.55 -19.29
C THR A 120 -9.30 -14.17 -20.33
N LEU A 121 -9.30 -12.91 -20.80
CA LEU A 121 -10.20 -12.44 -21.84
C LEU A 121 -9.92 -13.10 -23.20
N ILE A 122 -8.65 -13.24 -23.59
CA ILE A 122 -8.30 -13.92 -24.84
C ILE A 122 -8.74 -15.38 -24.79
N LEU A 123 -8.45 -16.09 -23.71
CA LEU A 123 -8.82 -17.50 -23.56
C LEU A 123 -10.34 -17.70 -23.58
N SER A 124 -11.11 -16.83 -22.93
CA SER A 124 -12.57 -16.91 -22.94
C SER A 124 -13.16 -16.64 -24.33
N LEU A 125 -12.62 -15.67 -25.06
CA LEU A 125 -13.00 -15.42 -26.45
C LEU A 125 -12.70 -16.63 -27.35
N LEU A 126 -11.50 -17.21 -27.28
CA LEU A 126 -11.16 -18.39 -28.06
C LEU A 126 -12.08 -19.57 -27.71
N ALA A 127 -12.31 -19.83 -26.42
CA ALA A 127 -13.21 -20.90 -25.98
C ALA A 127 -14.63 -20.73 -26.55
N THR A 128 -15.18 -19.51 -26.54
CA THR A 128 -16.52 -19.25 -27.08
C THR A 128 -16.61 -19.35 -28.61
N LEU A 129 -15.53 -19.02 -29.33
CA LEU A 129 -15.47 -19.12 -30.79
C LEU A 129 -15.35 -20.58 -31.26
N PHE A 130 -14.55 -21.40 -30.59
CA PHE A 130 -14.33 -22.80 -30.95
C PHE A 130 -15.38 -23.77 -30.38
N ALA A 131 -16.19 -23.35 -29.41
CA ALA A 131 -17.30 -24.14 -28.87
C ALA A 131 -18.61 -24.03 -29.68
N ARG A 132 -18.63 -23.21 -30.74
CA ARG A 132 -19.72 -23.10 -31.71
C ARG A 132 -19.39 -23.90 -32.95
#